data_AF-A0A0F9U0P8-F1
#
_entry.id   AF-A0A0F9U0P8-F1
#
_cell.length_a   1.000
_cell.length_b   1.000
_cell.length_c   1.000
_cell.angle_alpha   90.00
_cell.angle_beta   90.00
_cell.angle_gamma   90.00
#
_symmetry.space_group_name_H-M   'P 1'
#
loop_
_entity.id
_entity.type
_entity.pdbx_description
1 polymer ?
#
loop_
_entity_poly.entity_id
_entity_poly.type
_entity_poly.pdbx_seq_one_letter_code
_entity_poly.pdbx_strand_id
1 'polypeptide(L)'
;MSQQIPKLPQPDATQPHHSGETQTIPGGRITYLAPKPLPTGHKALDLNSTISTFNETCLDIGGGYSTAFGWQLMIGVILGAFLLCAVVFPSIAWLTMLDAPFNFIWDTYAFFFWIGLGGGGLVF
;
A
#
# COMPACT_ATOMS: atom_id res chain seq x y z
N MET A 1 -8.47 39.48 47.99
CA MET A 1 -9.69 39.14 47.24
C MET A 1 -9.31 38.13 46.17
N SER A 2 -9.63 36.85 46.37
CA SER A 2 -9.27 35.78 45.43
C SER A 2 -10.37 35.70 44.36
N GLN A 3 -10.05 36.08 43.12
CA GLN A 3 -10.97 36.02 41.99
C GLN A 3 -11.17 34.54 41.62
N GLN A 4 -12.38 34.00 41.83
CA GLN A 4 -12.71 32.66 41.35
C GLN A 4 -12.74 32.68 39.82
N ILE A 5 -11.77 32.01 39.20
CA ILE A 5 -11.77 31.74 37.76
C ILE A 5 -13.04 30.91 37.46
N PRO A 6 -13.94 31.35 36.56
CA PRO A 6 -15.11 30.56 36.20
C PRO A 6 -14.67 29.18 35.73
N LYS A 7 -15.20 28.11 36.33
CA LYS A 7 -14.97 26.74 35.84
C LYS A 7 -15.63 26.60 34.47
N LEU A 8 -14.80 26.36 33.46
CA LEU A 8 -15.22 26.30 32.06
C LEU A 8 -15.71 24.87 31.75
N PRO A 9 -16.74 24.70 30.90
CA PRO A 9 -17.18 23.36 30.50
C PRO A 9 -16.04 22.65 29.77
N GLN A 10 -15.54 21.55 30.32
CA GLN A 10 -14.66 20.63 29.60
C GLN A 10 -15.52 19.71 28.74
N PRO A 11 -15.09 19.37 27.50
CA PRO A 11 -15.80 18.40 26.68
C PRO A 11 -15.95 17.10 27.46
N ASP A 12 -17.19 16.75 27.82
CA ASP A 12 -17.47 15.53 28.54
C ASP A 12 -17.33 14.35 27.58
N ALA A 13 -16.30 13.53 27.80
CA ALA A 13 -16.05 12.32 27.01
C ALA A 13 -17.13 11.25 27.23
N THR A 14 -17.97 11.39 28.26
CA THR A 14 -19.07 10.46 28.55
C THR A 14 -20.39 10.84 27.90
N GLN A 15 -20.51 12.06 27.36
CA GLN A 15 -21.71 12.51 26.67
C GLN A 15 -21.63 12.14 25.18
N PRO A 16 -22.66 11.48 24.61
CA PRO A 16 -22.70 11.19 23.18
C PRO A 16 -22.93 12.48 22.38
N HIS A 17 -21.97 12.84 21.52
CA HIS A 17 -22.04 14.03 20.67
C HIS A 17 -22.54 13.66 19.27
N HIS A 18 -23.43 14.47 18.71
CA HIS A 18 -23.99 14.23 17.37
C HIS A 18 -23.19 14.95 16.28
N SER A 19 -23.22 14.38 15.07
CA SER A 19 -22.60 15.02 13.90
C SER A 19 -23.26 16.36 13.59
N GLY A 20 -22.45 17.40 13.34
CA GLY A 20 -22.90 18.77 13.15
C GLY A 20 -23.13 19.53 14.47
N GLU A 21 -23.04 18.86 15.62
CA GLU A 21 -23.07 19.52 16.91
C GLU A 21 -21.82 20.40 17.06
N THR A 22 -22.00 21.55 17.70
CA THR A 22 -20.89 22.44 17.95
C THR A 22 -20.90 22.95 19.38
N GLN A 23 -19.78 22.77 20.07
CA GLN A 23 -19.59 23.24 21.43
C GLN A 23 -18.59 24.39 21.46
N THR A 24 -18.99 25.46 22.12
CA THR A 24 -18.14 26.63 22.31
C THR A 24 -17.28 26.39 23.54
N ILE A 25 -15.96 26.39 23.35
CA ILE A 25 -14.99 26.34 24.44
C ILE A 25 -14.33 27.72 24.60
N PRO A 26 -13.76 28.02 25.77
CA PRO A 26 -13.05 29.26 25.98
C PRO A 26 -11.73 29.19 25.20
N GLY A 27 -11.69 29.87 24.06
CA GLY A 27 -10.56 29.83 23.13
C GLY A 27 -10.89 29.27 21.74
N GLY A 28 -12.12 28.78 21.51
CA GLY A 28 -12.49 28.28 20.20
C GLY A 28 -13.85 27.59 20.13
N ARG A 29 -14.08 26.92 19.01
CA ARG A 29 -15.34 26.20 18.74
C ARG A 29 -14.99 24.80 18.25
N ILE A 30 -15.48 23.77 18.94
CA ILE A 30 -15.31 22.37 18.56
C ILE A 30 -16.53 21.94 17.75
N THR A 31 -16.34 21.54 16.50
CA THR A 31 -17.40 21.01 15.62
C THR A 31 -17.21 19.52 15.41
N TYR A 32 -18.22 18.72 15.75
CA TYR A 32 -18.18 17.27 15.60
C TYR A 32 -18.55 16.89 14.16
N LEU A 33 -17.56 16.55 13.35
CA LEU A 33 -17.73 16.35 11.90
C LEU A 33 -18.00 14.90 11.48
N ALA A 34 -17.73 13.91 12.35
CA ALA A 34 -17.93 12.52 11.98
C ALA A 34 -19.42 12.15 12.04
N PRO A 35 -20.02 11.60 10.96
CA PRO A 35 -21.41 11.19 10.95
C PRO A 35 -21.61 9.96 11.82
N LYS A 36 -22.79 9.87 12.45
CA LYS A 36 -23.34 8.60 12.89
C LYS A 36 -23.26 7.64 11.68
N PRO A 37 -22.57 6.49 11.78
CA PRO A 37 -22.49 5.56 10.66
C PRO A 37 -23.92 5.18 10.26
N LEU A 38 -24.18 5.10 8.96
CA LEU A 38 -25.50 4.70 8.48
C LEU A 38 -25.86 3.36 9.15
N PRO A 39 -27.05 3.22 9.75
CA PRO A 39 -27.49 1.95 10.30
C PRO A 39 -27.82 0.99 9.15
N THR A 40 -26.79 0.51 8.48
CA THR A 40 -26.88 -0.62 7.57
C THR A 40 -27.09 -1.83 8.47
N GLY A 41 -28.30 -2.38 8.52
CA GLY A 41 -28.65 -3.59 9.29
C GLY A 41 -27.92 -4.87 8.83
N HIS A 42 -26.73 -4.73 8.25
CA HIS A 42 -25.86 -5.79 7.78
C HIS A 42 -24.71 -5.92 8.76
N LYS A 43 -24.45 -7.15 9.21
CA LYS A 43 -23.27 -7.50 10.00
C LYS A 43 -22.03 -7.10 9.20
N ALA A 44 -21.10 -6.40 9.83
CA ALA A 44 -19.85 -5.97 9.20
C ALA A 44 -19.16 -7.19 8.57
N LEU A 45 -19.11 -7.20 7.23
CA LEU A 45 -18.57 -8.31 6.46
C LEU A 45 -17.07 -8.07 6.31
N ASP A 46 -16.31 -8.60 7.27
CA ASP A 46 -14.85 -8.48 7.28
C ASP A 46 -14.22 -9.45 6.27
N LEU A 47 -14.32 -9.11 4.98
CA LEU A 47 -13.77 -9.91 3.88
C LEU A 47 -12.24 -9.84 3.79
N ASN A 48 -11.60 -8.88 4.45
CA ASN A 48 -10.17 -8.59 4.26
C ASN A 48 -9.43 -8.19 5.54
N SER A 49 -9.93 -8.57 6.72
CA SER A 49 -9.33 -8.21 8.03
C SER A 49 -9.00 -6.71 8.14
N THR A 50 -9.82 -5.87 7.53
CA THR A 50 -9.54 -4.43 7.37
C THR A 50 -10.32 -3.59 8.37
N ILE A 51 -11.22 -4.22 9.12
CA ILE A 51 -12.07 -3.54 10.09
C ILE A 51 -11.30 -3.38 11.39
N SER A 52 -10.78 -2.18 11.64
CA SER A 52 -10.29 -1.84 12.98
C SER A 52 -11.49 -1.56 13.89
N THR A 53 -11.69 -2.40 14.89
CA THR A 53 -12.78 -2.29 15.87
C THR A 53 -12.48 -1.17 16.86
N PHE A 54 -12.73 0.08 16.48
CA PHE A 54 -12.74 1.19 17.43
C PHE A 54 -14.18 1.54 17.78
N ASN A 55 -14.67 0.89 18.85
CA ASN A 55 -16.03 0.97 19.38
C ASN A 55 -17.08 0.21 18.52
N GLU A 56 -18.30 0.02 19.06
CA GLU A 56 -19.46 -0.75 18.53
C GLU A 56 -19.95 -0.33 17.11
N THR A 57 -19.15 0.42 16.36
CA THR A 57 -19.40 0.92 15.02
C THR A 57 -18.16 0.72 14.16
N CYS A 58 -18.26 -0.16 13.16
CA CYS A 58 -17.18 -0.45 12.22
C CYS A 58 -16.97 0.73 11.26
N LEU A 59 -15.76 1.29 11.26
CA LEU A 59 -15.29 2.19 10.22
C LEU A 59 -14.62 1.33 9.14
N ASP A 60 -15.24 1.23 7.96
CA ASP A 60 -14.62 0.63 6.78
C ASP A 60 -13.58 1.63 6.22
N ILE A 61 -12.42 1.67 6.86
CA ILE A 61 -11.24 2.30 6.25
C ILE A 61 -10.93 1.39 5.06
N GLY A 62 -10.97 1.89 3.83
CA GLY A 62 -10.60 1.13 2.62
C GLY A 62 -9.11 0.75 2.59
N GLY A 63 -8.63 0.07 3.63
CA GLY A 63 -7.25 -0.23 3.97
C GLY A 63 -6.94 -1.71 3.84
N GLY A 64 -7.53 -2.38 2.86
CA GLY A 64 -7.07 -3.69 2.48
C GLY A 64 -5.67 -3.53 1.91
N TYR A 65 -4.68 -4.28 2.41
CA TYR A 65 -3.48 -4.52 1.63
C TYR A 65 -3.96 -4.94 0.24
N SER A 66 -3.66 -4.10 -0.76
CA SER A 66 -4.03 -4.38 -2.14
C SER A 66 -3.33 -5.69 -2.51
N THR A 67 -4.05 -6.80 -2.43
CA THR A 67 -3.57 -8.12 -2.86
C THR A 67 -3.12 -8.05 -4.32
N ALA A 68 -3.72 -7.14 -5.10
CA ALA A 68 -3.27 -6.77 -6.42
C ALA A 68 -1.86 -6.18 -6.43
N PHE A 69 -1.47 -5.29 -5.50
CA PHE A 69 -0.11 -4.78 -5.38
C PHE A 69 0.91 -5.89 -5.08
N GLY A 70 0.58 -6.82 -4.17
CA GLY A 70 1.44 -7.96 -3.88
C GLY A 70 1.66 -8.86 -5.11
N TRP A 71 0.59 -9.16 -5.85
CA TRP A 71 0.66 -9.91 -7.10
C TRP A 71 1.41 -9.17 -8.21
N GLN A 72 1.19 -7.87 -8.35
CA GLN A 72 1.91 -7.01 -9.30
C GLN A 72 3.41 -6.98 -8.99
N LEU A 73 3.79 -6.90 -7.71
CA LEU A 73 5.18 -6.92 -7.30
C LEU A 73 5.83 -8.27 -7.61
N MET A 74 5.18 -9.39 -7.28
CA MET A 74 5.73 -10.72 -7.58
C MET A 74 5.92 -10.94 -9.09
N ILE A 75 4.89 -10.67 -9.89
CA ILE A 75 4.96 -10.83 -11.35
C ILE A 75 5.98 -9.85 -11.93
N GLY A 76 6.00 -8.62 -11.45
CA GLY A 76 6.94 -7.58 -11.88
C GLY A 76 8.39 -7.93 -11.58
N VAL A 77 8.69 -8.54 -10.42
CA VAL A 77 10.03 -8.99 -10.07
C VAL A 77 10.46 -10.17 -10.95
N ILE A 78 9.59 -11.17 -11.16
CA ILE A 78 9.92 -12.34 -11.98
C ILE A 78 10.12 -11.94 -13.45
N LEU A 79 9.18 -11.18 -14.01
CA LEU A 79 9.27 -10.68 -15.38
C LEU A 79 10.44 -9.70 -15.54
N GLY A 80 10.65 -8.82 -14.57
CA GLY A 80 11.76 -7.87 -14.56
C GLY A 80 13.11 -8.56 -14.52
N ALA A 81 13.28 -9.59 -13.69
CA ALA A 81 14.50 -10.40 -13.65
C ALA A 81 14.73 -11.11 -14.99
N PHE A 82 13.68 -11.68 -15.60
CA PHE A 82 13.77 -12.30 -16.92
C PHE A 82 14.20 -11.28 -17.98
N LEU A 83 13.60 -10.08 -18.03
CA LEU A 83 13.95 -9.04 -19.02
C LEU A 83 15.36 -8.48 -18.82
N LEU A 84 15.81 -8.36 -17.56
CA LEU A 84 17.20 -7.99 -17.27
C LEU A 84 18.17 -9.00 -17.87
N CYS A 85 17.88 -10.30 -17.71
CA CYS A 85 18.68 -11.38 -18.29
C CYS A 85 18.54 -11.46 -19.82
N ALA A 86 17.34 -11.43 -20.38
CA ALA A 86 17.13 -11.67 -21.82
C ALA A 86 17.42 -10.45 -22.71
N VAL A 87 17.41 -9.24 -22.16
CA VAL A 87 17.53 -8.00 -22.95
C VAL A 87 18.66 -7.11 -22.45
N VAL A 88 18.68 -6.78 -21.16
CA VAL A 88 19.62 -5.77 -20.64
C VAL A 88 21.06 -6.29 -20.64
N PHE A 89 21.35 -7.43 -20.01
CA PHE A 89 22.71 -7.97 -20.00
C PHE A 89 23.26 -8.29 -21.41
N PRO A 90 22.50 -8.91 -22.33
CA PRO A 90 22.95 -9.13 -23.69
C PRO A 90 23.17 -7.82 -24.46
N SER A 91 22.34 -6.79 -24.24
CA SER A 91 22.54 -5.49 -24.89
C SER A 91 23.82 -4.80 -24.41
N ILE A 92 24.15 -4.91 -23.12
CA ILE A 92 25.41 -4.40 -22.58
C ILE A 92 26.60 -5.18 -23.16
N ALA A 93 26.51 -6.51 -23.21
CA ALA A 93 27.54 -7.36 -23.79
C ALA A 93 27.78 -7.03 -25.29
N TRP A 94 26.72 -6.80 -26.07
CA TRP A 94 26.84 -6.35 -27.46
C TRP A 94 27.61 -5.03 -27.57
N LEU A 95 27.29 -4.05 -26.72
CA LEU A 95 27.96 -2.74 -26.73
C LEU A 95 29.43 -2.81 -26.31
N THR A 96 29.83 -3.80 -25.52
CA THR A 96 31.22 -3.98 -25.09
C THR A 96 32.02 -4.93 -25.99
N MET A 97 31.35 -5.69 -26.86
CA MET A 97 31.95 -6.74 -27.70
C MET A 97 31.72 -6.51 -29.20
N LEU A 98 31.94 -5.28 -29.69
CA LEU A 98 31.73 -4.94 -31.11
C LEU A 98 32.59 -5.75 -32.09
N ASP A 99 33.81 -6.14 -31.69
CA ASP A 99 34.75 -6.85 -32.56
C ASP A 99 34.61 -8.39 -32.45
N ALA A 100 33.66 -8.88 -31.65
CA ALA A 100 33.48 -10.31 -31.44
C ALA A 100 32.82 -10.98 -32.68
N PRO A 101 33.19 -12.24 -32.98
CA PRO A 101 32.52 -12.99 -34.03
C PRO A 101 31.05 -13.23 -33.68
N PHE A 102 30.17 -13.17 -34.68
CA PHE A 102 28.72 -13.30 -34.50
C PHE A 102 28.29 -14.53 -33.68
N ASN A 103 28.96 -15.68 -33.86
CA ASN A 103 28.65 -16.90 -33.12
C ASN A 103 28.86 -16.72 -31.60
N PHE A 104 29.93 -16.03 -31.20
CA PHE A 104 30.21 -15.79 -29.79
C PHE A 104 29.17 -14.86 -29.14
N ILE A 105 28.70 -13.88 -29.91
CA ILE A 105 27.62 -12.98 -29.49
C ILE A 105 26.31 -13.77 -29.33
N TRP A 106 26.00 -14.63 -30.30
CA TRP A 106 24.81 -15.47 -30.26
C TRP A 106 24.82 -16.42 -29.06
N ASP A 107 25.95 -17.07 -28.78
CA ASP A 107 26.11 -17.95 -27.62
C ASP A 107 25.97 -17.18 -26.30
N THR A 108 26.52 -15.96 -26.24
CA THR A 108 26.34 -15.05 -25.09
C THR A 108 24.85 -14.70 -24.89
N TYR A 109 24.13 -14.37 -25.97
CA TYR A 109 22.69 -14.08 -25.90
C TYR A 109 21.91 -15.30 -25.41
N ALA A 110 22.19 -16.48 -25.98
CA ALA A 110 21.54 -17.72 -25.59
C ALA A 110 21.81 -18.08 -24.12
N PHE A 111 23.04 -17.90 -23.65
CA PHE A 111 23.41 -18.13 -22.25
C PHE A 111 22.58 -17.29 -21.29
N PHE A 112 22.51 -15.97 -21.50
CA PHE A 112 21.76 -15.06 -20.65
C PHE A 112 20.24 -15.31 -20.72
N PHE A 113 19.72 -15.63 -21.90
CA PHE A 113 18.31 -15.98 -22.10
C PHE A 113 17.93 -17.24 -21.29
N TRP A 114 18.74 -18.31 -21.37
CA TRP A 114 18.51 -19.55 -20.63
C TRP A 114 18.68 -19.38 -19.12
N ILE A 115 19.61 -18.54 -18.68
CA ILE A 115 19.70 -18.11 -17.27
C ILE A 115 18.42 -17.39 -16.84
N GLY A 116 17.89 -16.49 -17.66
CA GLY A 116 16.64 -15.78 -17.39
C GLY A 116 15.45 -16.72 -17.20
N LEU A 117 15.40 -17.83 -17.94
CA LEU A 117 14.37 -18.87 -17.78
C LEU A 117 14.59 -19.78 -16.56
N GLY A 118 15.69 -19.61 -15.82
CA GLY A 118 16.06 -20.48 -14.69
C GLY A 118 16.69 -21.81 -15.11
N GLY A 119 16.95 -22.00 -16.40
CA GLY A 119 17.56 -23.22 -16.96
C GLY A 119 19.08 -23.31 -16.77
N GLY A 120 19.72 -22.25 -16.28
CA GLY A 120 21.10 -22.19 -15.79
C GLY A 120 22.12 -23.10 -16.50
N GLY A 121 22.81 -22.61 -17.54
CA GLY A 121 24.11 -23.12 -18.02
C GLY A 121 24.20 -24.57 -18.52
N LEU A 122 23.19 -25.42 -18.32
CA LEU A 122 23.25 -26.87 -18.60
C LEU A 122 23.01 -27.24 -20.08
N VAL A 123 22.93 -26.25 -20.97
CA VAL A 123 22.59 -26.44 -22.39
C VAL A 123 23.79 -26.20 -23.32
N PHE A 124 24.98 -25.83 -22.79
CA PHE A 124 26.17 -25.53 -23.59
C PHE A 124 27.44 -26.17 -23.00
#